data_AF-R1CU97-F1
#
_entry.id   AF-R1CU97-F1
#
_cell.length_a   1.000
_cell.length_b   1.000
_cell.length_c   1.000
_cell.angle_alpha   90.00
_cell.angle_beta   90.00
_cell.angle_gamma   90.00
#
_symmetry.space_group_name_H-M   'P 1'
#
loop_
_entity.id
_entity.type
_entity.pdbx_description
1 polymer ?
#
loop_
_entity_poly.entity_id
_entity_poly.type
_entity_poly.pdbx_seq_one_letter_code
_entity_poly.pdbx_strand_id
1 'polypeptide(L)'
;LLVGLGNPGRQYESTRHNVGRLALEEICVAAGIAPFEKHATADVAVGTLGSVRVAAVVPRSYMNVCGGAVSALARDLRLPAASVLVLHDDLDLAPGKVKLKLGGSAGG
;
A
#
# COMPACT_ATOMS: atom_id res chain seq x y z
N LEU A 1 -7.27 5.53 -2.80
CA LEU A 1 -6.74 4.50 -1.88
C LEU A 1 -5.30 4.24 -2.24
N LEU A 2 -4.37 4.42 -1.31
CA LEU A 2 -2.96 4.09 -1.47
C LEU A 2 -2.67 2.84 -0.65
N VAL A 3 -2.12 1.80 -1.27
CA VAL A 3 -1.87 0.51 -0.62
C VAL A 3 -0.38 0.20 -0.67
N GLY A 4 0.24 0.03 0.49
CA GLY A 4 1.63 -0.39 0.61
C GLY A 4 1.69 -1.87 0.94
N LEU A 5 2.18 -2.68 0.01
CA LEU A 5 2.28 -4.12 0.23
C LEU A 5 3.52 -4.49 1.05
N GLY A 6 3.36 -5.53 1.87
CA GLY A 6 4.40 -6.08 2.73
C GLY A 6 3.87 -7.24 3.57
N ASN A 7 4.78 -7.99 4.19
CA ASN A 7 4.46 -9.00 5.20
C ASN A 7 4.48 -8.38 6.61
N PRO A 8 3.58 -8.83 7.51
CA PRO A 8 3.54 -8.37 8.89
C PRO A 8 4.62 -9.03 9.76
N GLY A 9 5.14 -8.30 10.74
CA GLY A 9 6.04 -8.81 11.76
C GLY A 9 7.49 -8.31 11.62
N ARG A 10 8.16 -8.18 12.77
CA ARG A 10 9.46 -7.52 12.90
C ARG A 10 10.54 -8.05 11.96
N GLN A 11 10.53 -9.36 11.70
CA GLN A 11 11.50 -10.01 10.81
C GLN A 11 11.41 -9.57 9.34
N TYR A 12 10.29 -8.97 8.92
CA TYR A 12 10.07 -8.54 7.54
C TYR A 12 10.27 -7.03 7.32
N GLU A 13 10.46 -6.25 8.39
CA GLU A 13 10.43 -4.77 8.36
C GLU A 13 11.34 -4.18 7.27
N SER A 14 12.54 -4.72 7.11
CA SER A 14 13.56 -4.22 6.17
C SER A 14 13.83 -5.17 5.01
N THR A 15 12.84 -5.95 4.60
CA THR A 15 12.97 -6.87 3.45
C THR A 15 12.53 -6.20 2.14
N ARG A 16 13.04 -6.69 0.99
CA ARG A 16 12.66 -6.18 -0.34
C ARG A 16 11.14 -6.24 -0.58
N HIS A 17 10.49 -7.32 -0.13
CA HIS A 17 9.03 -7.49 -0.19
C HIS A 17 8.23 -6.46 0.62
N ASN A 18 8.86 -5.74 1.55
CA ASN A 18 8.22 -4.69 2.34
C ASN A 18 8.46 -3.29 1.78
N VAL A 19 9.11 -3.14 0.61
CA VAL A 19 9.39 -1.81 0.03
C VAL A 19 8.10 -1.03 -0.25
N GLY A 20 7.01 -1.71 -0.59
CA GLY A 20 5.70 -1.08 -0.81
C GLY A 20 5.18 -0.38 0.43
N ARG A 21 5.23 -1.07 1.58
CA ARG A 21 4.92 -0.53 2.91
C ARG A 21 5.85 0.63 3.26
N LEU A 22 7.17 0.44 3.14
CA LEU A 22 8.16 1.46 3.50
C LEU A 22 7.98 2.75 2.68
N ALA A 23 7.75 2.62 1.38
CA ALA A 23 7.49 3.77 0.51
C ALA A 23 6.22 4.52 0.92
N LEU A 24 5.15 3.79 1.28
CA LEU A 24 3.90 4.41 1.71
C LEU A 24 4.04 5.12 3.06
N GLU A 25 4.75 4.52 4.02
CA GLU A 25 5.07 5.14 5.32
C GLU A 25 5.81 6.47 5.11
N GLU A 26 6.82 6.49 4.23
CA GLU A 26 7.59 7.70 3.96
C GLU A 26 6.79 8.77 3.22
N ILE A 27 5.88 8.38 2.32
CA ILE A 27 4.93 9.29 1.68
C ILE A 27 4.02 9.95 2.73
N CYS A 28 3.51 9.17 3.68
CA CYS A 28 2.66 9.70 4.76
C CYS A 28 3.42 10.70 5.63
N VAL A 29 4.66 10.39 6.00
CA VAL A 29 5.53 11.29 6.79
C VAL A 29 5.80 12.58 6.03
N ALA A 30 6.25 12.48 4.77
CA ALA A 30 6.57 13.66 3.95
C ALA A 30 5.35 14.57 3.69
N ALA A 31 4.16 13.98 3.64
CA ALA A 31 2.90 14.71 3.44
C ALA A 31 2.24 15.21 4.74
N GLY A 32 2.77 14.89 5.91
CA GLY A 32 2.15 15.23 7.20
C GLY A 32 0.80 14.53 7.42
N ILE A 33 0.62 13.33 6.85
CA ILE A 33 -0.56 12.50 7.10
C ILE A 33 -0.49 11.95 8.53
N ALA A 34 -1.64 11.82 9.18
CA ALA A 34 -1.73 11.29 10.53
C ALA A 34 -1.10 9.88 10.64
N PRO A 35 -0.60 9.48 11.83
CA PRO A 35 -0.08 8.14 12.05
C PRO A 35 -1.10 7.06 11.70
N PHE A 36 -0.61 5.86 11.38
CA PHE A 36 -1.45 4.71 11.10
C PHE A 36 -2.16 4.21 12.36
N GLU A 37 -3.45 3.92 12.21
CA GLU A 37 -4.29 3.29 13.23
C GLU A 37 -4.74 1.90 12.78
N LYS A 38 -4.91 0.99 13.73
CA LYS A 38 -5.40 -0.36 13.44
C LYS A 38 -6.87 -0.30 13.03
N HIS A 39 -7.18 -0.81 11.84
CA HIS A 39 -8.56 -0.92 11.36
C HIS A 39 -8.80 -2.29 10.73
N ALA A 40 -9.70 -3.08 11.34
CA ALA A 40 -10.01 -4.45 10.90
C ALA A 40 -8.75 -5.32 10.69
N THR A 41 -8.39 -5.61 9.44
CA THR A 41 -7.22 -6.43 9.03
C THR A 41 -6.08 -5.61 8.43
N ALA A 42 -6.10 -4.28 8.55
CA ALA A 42 -5.08 -3.39 8.05
C ALA A 42 -4.68 -2.34 9.09
N ASP A 43 -3.61 -1.62 8.79
CA ASP A 43 -3.26 -0.35 9.40
C ASP A 43 -3.61 0.76 8.40
N VAL A 44 -4.29 1.80 8.86
CA VAL A 44 -4.87 2.85 8.01
C VAL A 44 -4.50 4.23 8.52
N ALA A 45 -4.08 5.09 7.61
CA ALA A 45 -3.87 6.51 7.84
C ALA A 45 -4.69 7.31 6.83
N VAL A 46 -5.31 8.41 7.27
CA VAL A 46 -6.13 9.27 6.41
C VAL A 46 -5.56 10.67 6.42
N GLY A 47 -5.45 11.28 5.24
CA GLY A 47 -4.96 12.64 5.10
C GLY A 47 -5.21 13.18 3.70
N THR A 48 -4.46 14.20 3.34
CA THR A 48 -4.61 14.89 2.05
C THR A 48 -3.26 14.98 1.37
N LEU A 49 -3.19 14.58 0.10
CA LEU A 49 -2.07 14.84 -0.79
C LEU A 49 -2.46 15.96 -1.75
N GLY A 50 -1.89 17.15 -1.56
CA GLY A 50 -2.31 18.34 -2.29
C GLY A 50 -3.78 18.68 -2.00
N SER A 51 -4.66 18.52 -2.99
CA SER A 51 -6.11 18.70 -2.85
C SER A 51 -6.90 17.40 -2.76
N VAL A 52 -6.22 16.24 -2.82
CA VAL A 52 -6.86 14.93 -2.89
C VAL A 52 -6.86 14.28 -1.51
N ARG A 53 -8.05 13.97 -0.98
CA ARG A 53 -8.17 13.15 0.23
C ARG A 53 -7.78 11.72 -0.08
N VAL A 54 -6.87 11.16 0.71
CA VAL A 54 -6.36 9.80 0.53
C VAL A 54 -6.52 8.99 1.82
N ALA A 55 -6.71 7.70 1.65
CA ALA A 55 -6.52 6.70 2.69
C ALA A 55 -5.29 5.85 2.30
N ALA A 56 -4.27 5.87 3.14
CA ALA A 56 -3.08 5.04 3.07
C ALA A 56 -3.32 3.76 3.90
N VAL A 57 -3.00 2.61 3.33
CA VAL A 57 -3.39 1.31 3.84
C VAL A 57 -2.21 0.35 3.76
N VAL A 58 -1.92 -0.31 4.87
CA VAL A 58 -0.97 -1.42 4.95
C VAL A 58 -1.73 -2.66 5.43
N PRO A 59 -1.96 -3.66 4.58
CA PRO A 59 -2.59 -4.91 5.02
C PRO A 59 -1.75 -5.60 6.09
N ARG A 60 -2.39 -6.13 7.14
CA ARG A 60 -1.73 -6.96 8.18
C ARG A 60 -1.81 -8.45 7.87
N SER A 61 -2.21 -8.82 6.67
CA SER A 61 -2.19 -10.19 6.17
C SER A 61 -0.91 -10.45 5.38
N TYR A 62 -0.55 -11.73 5.21
CA TYR A 62 0.58 -12.10 4.37
C TYR A 62 0.34 -11.72 2.91
N MET A 63 1.43 -11.42 2.20
CA MET A 63 1.44 -10.92 0.83
C MET A 63 0.58 -11.76 -0.13
N ASN A 64 0.66 -13.08 -0.02
CA ASN A 64 -0.07 -14.02 -0.86
C ASN A 64 -1.60 -13.98 -0.70
N VAL A 65 -2.12 -13.36 0.37
CA VAL A 65 -3.55 -13.27 0.67
C VAL A 65 -4.04 -11.83 0.88
N CYS A 66 -3.21 -10.82 0.57
CA CYS A 66 -3.53 -9.42 0.79
C CYS A 66 -4.68 -8.90 -0.09
N GLY A 67 -4.94 -9.52 -1.25
CA GLY A 67 -5.96 -9.09 -2.19
C GLY A 67 -7.37 -9.02 -1.60
N GLY A 68 -7.71 -9.94 -0.68
CA GLY A 68 -9.00 -9.93 0.02
C GLY A 68 -9.18 -8.69 0.90
N ALA A 69 -8.15 -8.32 1.66
CA ALA A 69 -8.17 -7.15 2.54
C ALA A 69 -8.29 -5.84 1.74
N VAL A 70 -7.54 -5.72 0.65
CA VAL A 70 -7.57 -4.52 -0.23
C VAL A 70 -8.93 -4.38 -0.92
N SER A 71 -9.49 -5.49 -1.44
CA SER A 71 -10.79 -5.50 -2.12
C SER A 71 -11.94 -5.15 -1.17
N ALA A 72 -11.92 -5.69 0.05
CA ALA A 72 -12.91 -5.37 1.08
C ALA A 72 -12.90 -3.86 1.40
N LEU A 73 -11.72 -3.30 1.67
CA LEU A 73 -11.60 -1.89 2.03
C LEU A 73 -11.98 -0.95 0.89
N ALA A 74 -11.61 -1.26 -0.35
CA ALA A 74 -12.02 -0.46 -1.51
C ALA A 74 -13.55 -0.46 -1.67
N ARG A 75 -14.21 -1.59 -1.40
CA ARG A 75 -15.67 -1.73 -1.46
C ARG A 75 -16.37 -0.95 -0.36
N ASP A 76 -15.86 -1.03 0.87
CA ASP A 76 -16.42 -0.30 2.01
C ASP A 76 -16.35 1.22 1.79
N LEU A 77 -15.26 1.68 1.17
CA LEU A 77 -15.08 3.08 0.78
C LEU A 77 -15.77 3.45 -0.55
N ARG A 78 -16.45 2.50 -1.21
CA ARG A 78 -17.13 2.67 -2.52
C ARG A 78 -16.21 3.25 -3.60
N LEU A 79 -14.95 2.84 -3.59
CA LEU A 79 -13.94 3.31 -4.54
C LEU A 79 -13.88 2.40 -5.77
N PRO A 80 -13.87 2.96 -6.99
CA PRO A 80 -13.58 2.17 -8.18
C PRO A 80 -12.12 1.70 -8.17
N ALA A 81 -11.82 0.61 -8.87
CA ALA A 81 -10.45 0.08 -8.98
C ALA A 81 -9.45 1.13 -9.52
N ALA A 82 -9.91 2.03 -10.40
CA ALA A 82 -9.09 3.13 -10.91
C ALA A 82 -8.64 4.15 -9.84
N SER A 83 -9.25 4.13 -8.65
CA SER A 83 -8.87 4.96 -7.50
C SER A 83 -7.98 4.23 -6.50
N VAL A 84 -7.50 3.02 -6.84
CA VAL A 84 -6.57 2.23 -6.03
C VAL A 84 -5.18 2.27 -6.66
N LEU A 85 -4.20 2.76 -5.91
CA LEU A 85 -2.79 2.70 -6.26
C LEU A 85 -2.09 1.74 -5.30
N VAL A 86 -1.34 0.78 -5.85
CA VAL A 86 -0.62 -0.23 -5.07
C VAL A 86 0.88 0.00 -5.25
N LEU A 87 1.62 0.07 -4.14
CA LEU A 87 3.06 0.11 -4.07
C LEU A 87 3.56 -1.28 -3.68
N HIS A 88 4.45 -1.85 -4.48
CA HIS A 88 5.04 -3.17 -4.28
C HIS A 88 6.45 -3.23 -4.88
N ASP A 89 7.22 -4.27 -4.54
CA ASP A 89 8.50 -4.58 -5.20
C ASP A 89 8.29 -5.26 -6.55
N ASP A 90 9.23 -5.05 -7.46
CA ASP A 90 9.23 -5.67 -8.79
C ASP A 90 10.64 -6.24 -9.05
N LEU A 91 10.72 -7.55 -9.30
CA LEU A 91 11.96 -8.26 -9.54
C LEU A 91 12.59 -7.91 -10.89
N ASP A 92 11.79 -7.45 -11.85
CA ASP A 92 12.24 -7.12 -13.20
C ASP A 92 12.83 -5.69 -13.27
N LEU A 93 12.70 -4.91 -12.20
CA LEU A 93 13.25 -3.56 -12.12
C LEU A 93 14.61 -3.53 -11.42
N ALA A 94 15.57 -2.85 -12.05
CA ALA A 94 16.83 -2.55 -11.39
C ALA A 94 16.60 -1.69 -10.12
N PRO A 95 17.40 -1.86 -9.06
CA PRO A 95 17.28 -1.06 -7.84
C PRO A 95 17.24 0.45 -8.12
N GLY A 96 16.33 1.16 -7.46
CA GLY A 96 16.13 2.61 -7.63
C GLY A 96 15.30 3.00 -8.86
N LYS A 97 14.88 2.04 -9.70
CA LYS A 97 13.91 2.30 -10.76
C LYS A 97 12.49 2.17 -10.22
N VAL A 98 11.65 3.12 -10.63
CA VAL A 98 10.21 3.14 -10.32
C VAL A 98 9.45 3.17 -11.63
N LYS A 99 8.40 2.38 -11.72
CA LYS A 99 7.52 2.31 -12.88
C LYS A 99 6.07 2.43 -12.42
N LEU A 100 5.31 3.27 -13.12
CA LEU A 100 3.86 3.35 -12.95
C LEU A 100 3.18 2.53 -14.06
N LYS A 101 2.21 1.70 -13.68
CA LYS A 101 1.45 0.86 -14.61
C LYS A 101 -0.02 0.85 -14.20
N LEU A 102 -0.92 0.93 -15.18
CA LEU A 102 -2.35 0.72 -14.99
C LEU A 102 -2.70 -0.72 -15.41
N GLY A 103 -3.16 -1.54 -14.47
CA GLY A 103 -3.54 -2.94 -14.72
C GLY A 103 -2.36 -3.87 -15.06
N GLY A 104 -2.68 -4.99 -15.73
CA GLY A 104 -1.73 -6.07 -16.06
C GLY A 104 -1.67 -7.19 -15.02
N SER A 105 -0.88 -8.23 -15.29
CA SER A 105 -0.66 -9.35 -14.36
C SER A 105 0.30 -9.00 -13.23
N ALA A 106 0.24 -9.76 -12.14
CA ALA A 106 1.06 -9.60 -10.93
C ALA A 106 2.57 -9.85 -11.14
N GLY A 107 3.00 -10.28 -12.32
CA GLY A 107 4.42 -10.58 -12.59
C GLY A 107 4.93 -11.90 -11.98
N GLY A 108 4.12 -12.56 -11.13
CA GLY A 108 4.50 -13.78 -10.42
C GLY A 108 4.77 -13.48 -8.95
#